data_AF-A0A342K340-F1
#
_entry.id   AF-A0A342K340-F1
#
_cell.length_a   1.000
_cell.length_b   1.000
_cell.length_c   1.000
_cell.angle_alpha   90.00
_cell.angle_beta   90.00
_cell.angle_gamma   90.00
#
_symmetry.space_group_name_H-M   'P 1'
#
loop_
_entity.id
_entity.type
_entity.pdbx_description
1 polymer ?
#
loop_
_entity_poly.entity_id
_entity_poly.type
_entity_poly.pdbx_seq_one_letter_code
_entity_poly.pdbx_strand_id
1 'polypeptide(L)'
;MLTITDFIRILQNFYNSPNRKMEELEDHRLETWRTVLKDEARPLISIRPDESLYVAIRSLIHHKIHRLPVIDPATGNVLYIVTHKRILKFLYLYINELPKPSILHKSLKDMDIGTYNNIETAREDTLIIEALNKFVERRISALPIVDADGKLV
;
A
#
# COMPACT_ATOMS: atom_id res chain seq x y z
N MET A 1 -5.71 -8.43 -6.43
CA MET A 1 -6.67 -7.69 -5.58
C MET A 1 -6.73 -6.29 -6.14
N LEU A 2 -7.93 -5.72 -6.36
CA LEU A 2 -8.04 -4.33 -6.78
C LEU A 2 -7.82 -3.39 -5.58
N THR A 3 -6.95 -2.41 -5.74
CA THR A 3 -6.50 -1.48 -4.71
C THR A 3 -6.42 -0.05 -5.25
N ILE A 4 -6.12 0.90 -4.36
CA ILE A 4 -5.88 2.30 -4.73
C ILE A 4 -4.72 2.40 -5.73
N THR A 5 -3.70 1.55 -5.64
CA THR A 5 -2.59 1.53 -6.61
C THR A 5 -3.06 1.22 -8.03
N ASP A 6 -4.05 0.34 -8.18
CA ASP A 6 -4.63 0.03 -9.49
C ASP A 6 -5.39 1.23 -10.03
N PHE A 7 -6.17 1.90 -9.17
CA PHE A 7 -6.86 3.14 -9.54
C PHE A 7 -5.89 4.25 -9.97
N ILE A 8 -4.77 4.44 -9.25
CA ILE A 8 -3.73 5.41 -9.63
C ILE A 8 -3.17 5.10 -11.04
N ARG A 9 -2.88 3.82 -11.32
CA ARG A 9 -2.38 3.39 -12.64
C ARG A 9 -3.40 3.58 -13.75
N ILE A 10 -4.67 3.34 -13.46
CA ILE A 10 -5.79 3.60 -14.39
C ILE A 10 -5.82 5.09 -14.74
N LEU A 11 -5.81 5.97 -13.73
CA LEU A 11 -5.78 7.42 -13.97
C LEU A 11 -4.56 7.84 -14.77
N GLN A 12 -3.38 7.30 -14.47
CA GLN A 12 -2.14 7.60 -15.20
C GLN A 12 -2.23 7.18 -16.67
N ASN A 13 -2.78 6.00 -16.98
CA ASN A 13 -2.87 5.49 -18.34
C ASN A 13 -3.86 6.27 -19.23
N PHE A 14 -4.94 6.80 -18.64
CA PHE A 14 -6.01 7.49 -19.37
C PHE A 14 -5.87 9.02 -19.34
N TYR A 15 -5.00 9.53 -18.48
CA TYR A 15 -4.66 10.95 -18.46
C TYR A 15 -3.92 11.34 -19.73
N ASN A 16 -4.57 12.16 -20.55
CA ASN A 16 -3.99 12.72 -21.78
C ASN A 16 -3.76 14.24 -21.65
N SER A 17 -4.75 14.98 -21.15
CA SER A 17 -4.65 16.42 -20.95
C SER A 17 -5.59 16.90 -19.82
N PRO A 18 -5.32 18.07 -19.21
CA PRO A 18 -6.13 18.58 -18.09
C PRO A 18 -7.60 18.81 -18.43
N ASN A 19 -7.91 19.11 -19.70
CA ASN A 19 -9.25 19.54 -20.12
C ASN A 19 -10.09 18.39 -20.72
N ARG A 20 -9.49 17.22 -20.93
CA ARG A 20 -10.19 16.06 -21.48
C ARG A 20 -10.85 15.27 -20.36
N LYS A 21 -12.16 15.07 -20.45
CA LYS A 21 -12.87 14.14 -19.56
C LYS A 21 -12.46 12.70 -19.87
N MET A 22 -12.29 11.88 -18.85
CA MET A 22 -11.95 10.46 -18.98
C MET A 22 -13.22 9.59 -19.03
N GLU A 23 -14.14 9.88 -19.96
CA GLU A 23 -15.42 9.18 -20.09
C GLU A 23 -15.24 7.69 -20.38
N GLU A 24 -14.16 7.34 -21.08
CA GLU A 24 -13.75 5.96 -21.40
C GLU A 24 -13.59 5.06 -20.14
N LEU A 25 -13.34 5.65 -18.95
CA LEU A 25 -13.22 4.87 -17.70
C LEU A 25 -14.53 4.17 -17.32
N GLU A 26 -15.68 4.74 -17.70
CA GLU A 26 -17.02 4.22 -17.37
C GLU A 26 -17.37 2.98 -18.21
N ASP A 27 -16.73 2.80 -19.37
CA ASP A 27 -16.96 1.67 -20.27
C ASP A 27 -16.25 0.38 -19.81
N HIS A 28 -15.31 0.49 -18.86
CA HIS A 28 -14.51 -0.64 -18.40
C HIS A 28 -15.16 -1.41 -17.24
N ARG A 29 -14.93 -2.73 -17.23
CA ARG A 29 -15.27 -3.65 -16.12
C ARG A 29 -14.00 -4.04 -15.37
N LEU A 30 -14.15 -4.52 -14.13
CA LEU A 30 -13.01 -5.00 -13.33
C LEU A 30 -12.15 -6.04 -14.05
N GLU A 31 -12.78 -6.90 -14.84
CA GLU A 31 -12.10 -7.90 -15.67
C GLU A 31 -11.22 -7.24 -16.74
N THR A 32 -11.75 -6.27 -17.48
CA THR A 32 -11.01 -5.60 -18.57
C THR A 32 -9.86 -4.76 -18.04
N TRP A 33 -9.98 -4.20 -16.83
CA TRP A 33 -8.89 -3.48 -16.17
C TRP A 33 -7.64 -4.32 -15.93
N ARG A 34 -7.77 -5.64 -15.69
CA ARG A 34 -6.60 -6.50 -15.47
C ARG A 34 -5.74 -6.64 -16.72
N THR A 35 -6.39 -6.74 -17.88
CA THR A 35 -5.72 -6.80 -19.19
C THR A 35 -5.08 -5.44 -19.51
N VAL A 36 -5.79 -4.33 -19.28
CA VAL A 36 -5.27 -2.97 -19.52
C VAL A 36 -4.05 -2.67 -18.65
N LEU A 37 -4.09 -3.06 -17.37
CA LEU A 37 -2.97 -2.88 -16.43
C LEU A 37 -1.82 -3.88 -16.67
N LYS A 38 -1.95 -4.79 -17.63
CA LYS A 38 -1.00 -5.89 -17.91
C LYS A 38 -0.65 -6.69 -16.65
N ASP A 39 -1.63 -6.86 -15.76
CA ASP A 39 -1.46 -7.48 -14.44
C ASP A 39 -1.87 -8.96 -14.41
N GLU A 40 -2.03 -9.57 -15.58
CA GLU A 40 -2.51 -10.95 -15.73
C GLU A 40 -1.60 -12.00 -15.06
N ALA A 41 -0.32 -11.65 -14.81
CA ALA A 41 0.67 -12.57 -14.25
C ALA A 41 0.82 -12.53 -12.72
N ARG A 42 0.09 -11.69 -11.97
CA ARG A 42 0.27 -11.63 -10.51
C ARG A 42 -0.67 -12.59 -9.77
N PRO A 43 -0.16 -13.70 -9.21
CA PRO A 43 -0.99 -14.59 -8.41
C PRO A 43 -1.52 -13.85 -7.18
N LEU A 44 -2.75 -14.15 -6.79
CA LEU A 44 -3.31 -13.64 -5.54
C LEU A 44 -2.56 -14.31 -4.37
N ILE A 45 -1.87 -13.50 -3.58
CA ILE A 45 -1.28 -13.94 -2.33
C ILE A 45 -2.37 -13.91 -1.25
N SER A 46 -2.57 -15.01 -0.54
CA SER A 46 -3.52 -15.17 0.56
C SER A 46 -2.92 -16.02 1.68
N ILE A 47 -3.59 -16.07 2.82
CA ILE A 47 -3.31 -17.01 3.92
C ILE A 47 -4.58 -17.74 4.36
N ARG A 48 -4.42 -18.89 5.00
CA ARG A 48 -5.50 -19.64 5.65
C ARG A 48 -5.77 -19.08 7.06
N PRO A 49 -7.00 -19.24 7.58
CA PRO A 49 -7.36 -18.72 8.91
C PRO A 49 -6.60 -19.36 10.08
N ASP A 50 -6.06 -20.57 9.92
CA ASP A 50 -5.27 -21.30 10.91
C ASP A 50 -3.77 -20.99 10.84
N GLU A 51 -3.32 -20.19 9.86
CA GLU A 51 -1.92 -19.77 9.79
C GLU A 51 -1.59 -18.69 10.82
N SER A 52 -0.35 -18.71 11.31
CA SER A 52 0.09 -17.78 12.34
C SER A 52 0.20 -16.33 11.86
N LEU A 53 0.06 -15.39 12.80
CA LEU A 53 0.31 -13.96 12.55
C LEU A 53 1.73 -13.70 12.03
N TYR A 54 2.72 -14.52 12.41
CA TYR A 54 4.08 -14.45 11.90
C TYR A 54 4.13 -14.69 10.38
N VAL A 55 3.42 -15.72 9.89
CA VAL A 55 3.30 -15.99 8.44
C VAL A 55 2.61 -14.81 7.75
N ALA A 56 1.54 -14.26 8.33
CA ALA A 56 0.87 -13.09 7.78
C ALA A 56 1.81 -11.88 7.62
N ILE A 57 2.60 -11.55 8.66
CA ILE A 57 3.58 -10.46 8.64
C ILE A 57 4.65 -10.72 7.58
N ARG A 58 5.21 -11.94 7.54
CA ARG A 58 6.22 -12.34 6.56
C ARG A 58 5.68 -12.22 5.13
N SER A 59 4.46 -12.66 4.86
CA SER A 59 3.82 -12.56 3.55
C SER A 59 3.63 -11.12 3.10
N LEU A 60 3.14 -10.24 3.99
CA LEU A 60 3.00 -8.81 3.69
C LEU A 60 4.34 -8.16 3.29
N ILE A 61 5.41 -8.44 4.06
CA ILE A 61 6.74 -7.87 3.83
C ILE A 61 7.38 -8.46 2.57
N HIS A 62 7.42 -9.78 2.44
CA HIS A 62 8.12 -10.48 1.37
C HIS A 62 7.51 -10.17 0.00
N HIS A 63 6.18 -10.18 -0.10
CA HIS A 63 5.48 -9.87 -1.34
C HIS A 63 5.28 -8.36 -1.56
N LYS A 64 5.70 -7.51 -0.61
CA LYS A 64 5.54 -6.05 -0.67
C LYS A 64 4.09 -5.62 -0.93
N ILE A 65 3.15 -6.26 -0.22
CA ILE A 65 1.71 -6.00 -0.33
C ILE A 65 1.17 -5.42 0.97
N HIS A 66 0.16 -4.57 0.88
CA HIS A 66 -0.43 -3.90 2.05
C HIS A 66 -1.72 -4.57 2.56
N ARG A 67 -2.29 -5.49 1.77
CA ARG A 67 -3.57 -6.15 2.01
C ARG A 67 -3.41 -7.63 1.75
N LEU A 68 -3.61 -8.44 2.78
CA LEU A 68 -3.47 -9.89 2.73
C LEU A 68 -4.83 -10.54 3.04
N PRO A 69 -5.52 -11.11 2.04
CA PRO A 69 -6.79 -11.78 2.25
C PRO A 69 -6.60 -13.09 3.03
N VAL A 70 -7.50 -13.33 3.98
CA VAL A 70 -7.65 -14.60 4.69
C VAL A 70 -8.76 -15.38 3.99
N ILE A 71 -8.43 -16.55 3.45
CA ILE A 71 -9.35 -17.36 2.66
C ILE A 71 -9.51 -18.72 3.34
N ASP A 72 -10.75 -19.12 3.57
CA ASP A 72 -11.07 -20.47 4.03
C ASP A 72 -10.87 -21.47 2.88
N PRO A 73 -9.96 -22.44 2.98
CA PRO A 73 -9.74 -23.42 1.91
C PRO A 73 -10.92 -24.39 1.72
N ALA A 74 -11.76 -24.61 2.74
CA ALA A 74 -12.87 -25.55 2.64
C ALA A 74 -14.04 -24.97 1.82
N THR A 75 -14.30 -23.68 1.95
CA THR A 75 -15.43 -23.00 1.29
C THR A 75 -15.01 -22.07 0.15
N GLY A 76 -13.75 -21.64 0.10
CA GLY A 76 -13.27 -20.59 -0.79
C GLY A 76 -13.66 -19.17 -0.36
N ASN A 77 -14.33 -19.01 0.78
CA ASN A 77 -14.81 -17.71 1.25
C ASN A 77 -13.66 -16.81 1.71
N VAL A 78 -13.74 -15.52 1.35
CA VAL A 78 -12.86 -14.49 1.89
C VAL A 78 -13.38 -14.07 3.25
N LEU A 79 -12.68 -14.45 4.31
CA LEU A 79 -13.08 -14.19 5.69
C LEU A 79 -12.69 -12.78 6.16
N TYR A 80 -11.50 -12.32 5.78
CA TYR A 80 -10.97 -11.03 6.23
C TYR A 80 -9.87 -10.49 5.31
N ILE A 81 -9.51 -9.21 5.47
CA ILE A 81 -8.33 -8.60 4.85
C ILE A 81 -7.41 -8.06 5.95
N VAL A 82 -6.29 -8.75 6.17
CA VAL A 82 -5.26 -8.34 7.11
C VAL A 82 -4.43 -7.20 6.53
N THR A 83 -4.11 -6.22 7.36
CA THR A 83 -3.28 -5.06 7.00
C THR A 83 -2.23 -4.80 8.08
N HIS A 84 -1.12 -4.16 7.72
CA HIS A 84 -0.09 -3.73 8.67
C HIS A 84 -0.68 -2.95 9.85
N LYS A 85 -1.61 -2.02 9.60
CA LYS A 85 -2.28 -1.21 10.64
C LYS A 85 -3.04 -2.09 11.64
N ARG A 86 -3.76 -3.11 11.17
CA ARG A 86 -4.54 -4.00 12.05
C ARG A 86 -3.64 -4.90 12.88
N ILE A 87 -2.57 -5.44 12.27
CA ILE A 87 -1.57 -6.22 12.99
C ILE A 87 -0.92 -5.38 14.08
N LEU A 88 -0.45 -4.17 13.76
CA LEU A 88 0.18 -3.30 14.74
C LEU A 88 -0.77 -2.90 15.86
N LYS A 89 -2.04 -2.60 15.54
CA LYS A 89 -3.08 -2.33 16.55
C LYS A 89 -3.29 -3.54 17.46
N PHE A 90 -3.35 -4.75 16.90
CA PHE A 90 -3.47 -5.98 17.68
C PHE A 90 -2.26 -6.14 18.63
N LEU A 91 -1.03 -6.06 18.12
CA LEU A 91 0.18 -6.15 18.94
C LEU A 91 0.21 -5.08 20.05
N TYR A 92 -0.24 -3.87 19.76
CA TYR A 92 -0.33 -2.80 20.75
C TYR A 92 -1.34 -3.11 21.87
N LEU A 93 -2.50 -3.69 21.53
CA LEU A 93 -3.51 -4.06 22.53
C LEU A 93 -2.98 -5.08 23.54
N TYR A 94 -2.12 -6.00 23.10
CA TYR A 94 -1.52 -7.05 23.94
C TYR A 94 -0.09 -6.73 24.39
N ILE A 95 0.38 -5.47 24.25
CA ILE A 95 1.80 -5.11 24.46
C ILE A 95 2.33 -5.42 25.87
N ASN A 96 1.44 -5.48 26.87
CA ASN A 96 1.82 -5.82 28.24
C ASN A 96 1.97 -7.34 28.46
N GLU A 97 1.40 -8.16 27.59
CA GLU A 97 1.52 -9.61 27.60
C GLU A 97 2.67 -10.09 26.69
N LEU A 98 3.17 -9.23 25.81
CA LEU A 98 4.29 -9.52 24.93
C LEU A 98 5.64 -9.32 25.63
N PRO A 99 6.68 -10.10 25.24
CA PRO A 99 8.05 -9.81 25.64
C PRO A 99 8.43 -8.37 25.28
N LYS A 100 9.13 -7.68 26.17
CA LYS A 100 9.61 -6.30 25.97
C LYS A 100 11.11 -6.34 25.66
N PRO A 101 11.51 -6.56 24.39
CA PRO A 101 12.92 -6.59 24.05
C PRO A 101 13.54 -5.21 24.28
N SER A 102 14.82 -5.19 24.67
CA SER A 102 15.56 -3.95 24.95
C SER A 102 15.60 -2.98 23.76
N ILE A 103 15.40 -3.49 22.55
CA ILE A 103 15.35 -2.70 21.32
C ILE A 103 14.21 -1.66 21.35
N LEU A 104 13.11 -1.90 22.09
CA LEU A 104 12.02 -0.93 22.22
C LEU A 104 12.40 0.35 22.97
N HIS A 105 13.55 0.35 23.66
CA HIS A 105 14.08 1.52 24.36
C HIS A 105 15.11 2.31 23.54
N LYS A 106 15.44 1.85 22.32
CA LYS A 106 16.35 2.56 21.42
C LYS A 106 15.60 3.62 20.61
N SER A 107 16.31 4.67 20.19
CA SER A 107 15.73 5.64 19.28
C SER A 107 15.55 5.05 17.88
N LEU A 108 14.63 5.60 17.08
CA LEU A 108 14.44 5.18 15.68
C LEU A 108 15.75 5.30 14.87
N LYS A 109 16.56 6.32 15.17
CA LYS A 109 17.86 6.56 14.53
C LYS A 109 18.86 5.46 14.84
N ASP A 110 18.93 5.01 16.10
CA ASP A 110 19.86 3.93 16.50
C ASP A 110 19.45 2.57 15.96
N MET A 111 18.16 2.40 15.62
CA MET A 111 17.62 1.19 15.04
C MET A 111 17.61 1.20 13.51
N ASP A 112 17.94 2.34 12.88
CA ASP A 112 17.82 2.57 11.44
C ASP A 112 16.43 2.19 10.88
N ILE A 113 15.37 2.54 11.63
CA ILE A 113 13.99 2.25 11.23
C ILE A 113 13.41 3.45 10.51
N GLY A 114 13.31 3.32 9.18
CA GLY A 114 12.67 4.29 8.31
C GLY A 114 13.47 4.51 7.04
N THR A 115 12.99 5.41 6.19
CA THR A 115 13.77 5.94 5.06
C THR A 115 14.13 7.37 5.42
N TYR A 116 15.43 7.70 5.37
CA TYR A 116 15.95 9.03 5.75
C TYR A 116 16.53 9.82 4.58
N ASN A 117 16.79 9.16 3.45
CA ASN A 117 17.40 9.77 2.27
C ASN A 117 16.46 9.61 1.07
N ASN A 118 16.56 10.52 0.10
CA ASN A 118 15.77 10.49 -1.14
C ASN A 118 14.25 10.43 -0.88
N ILE A 119 13.78 11.21 0.08
CA ILE A 119 12.35 11.31 0.41
C ILE A 119 11.66 12.10 -0.69
N GLU A 120 10.69 11.45 -1.31
CA GLU A 120 9.85 12.08 -2.32
C GLU A 120 8.81 12.95 -1.65
N THR A 121 8.75 14.21 -2.06
CA THR A 121 7.79 15.20 -1.57
C THR A 121 7.01 15.80 -2.74
N ALA A 122 5.94 16.51 -2.38
CA ALA A 122 5.17 17.39 -3.26
C ALA A 122 5.00 18.76 -2.58
N ARG A 123 4.57 19.75 -3.35
CA ARG A 123 4.21 21.10 -2.91
C ARG A 123 2.70 21.30 -3.07
N GLU A 124 2.14 22.35 -2.47
CA GLU A 124 0.70 22.66 -2.59
C GLU A 124 0.25 22.90 -4.04
N ASP A 125 1.15 23.40 -4.88
CA ASP A 125 0.94 23.65 -6.32
C ASP A 125 1.27 22.44 -7.21
N THR A 126 1.78 21.34 -6.65
CA THR A 126 2.07 20.12 -7.41
C THR A 126 0.77 19.55 -7.98
N LEU A 127 0.76 19.34 -9.30
CA LEU A 127 -0.42 18.82 -9.97
C LEU A 127 -0.70 17.40 -9.47
N ILE A 128 -1.99 17.06 -9.31
CA ILE A 128 -2.39 15.73 -8.86
C ILE A 128 -1.80 14.64 -9.77
N ILE A 129 -1.76 14.85 -11.09
CA ILE A 129 -1.15 13.89 -12.01
C ILE A 129 0.35 13.65 -11.74
N GLU A 130 1.09 14.67 -11.36
CA GLU A 130 2.51 14.55 -11.00
C GLU A 130 2.68 13.77 -9.68
N ALA A 131 1.81 14.01 -8.70
CA ALA A 131 1.76 13.23 -7.47
C ALA A 131 1.40 11.75 -7.74
N LEU A 132 0.44 11.48 -8.63
CA LEU A 132 0.07 10.14 -9.07
C LEU A 132 1.24 9.41 -9.74
N ASN A 133 1.99 10.10 -10.61
CA ASN A 133 3.19 9.54 -11.24
C ASN A 133 4.24 9.15 -10.19
N LYS A 134 4.51 10.04 -9.22
CA LYS A 134 5.43 9.78 -8.10
C LYS A 134 5.01 8.53 -7.30
N PHE A 135 3.72 8.34 -7.00
CA PHE A 135 3.24 7.14 -6.31
C PHE A 135 3.59 5.85 -7.05
N VAL A 136 3.43 5.83 -8.36
CA VAL A 136 3.66 4.62 -9.19
C VAL A 136 5.15 4.35 -9.37
N GLU A 137 5.94 5.37 -9.72
CA GLU A 137 7.37 5.24 -10.00
C GLU A 137 8.16 4.85 -8.76
N ARG A 138 7.85 5.48 -7.62
CA ARG A 138 8.58 5.30 -6.37
C ARG A 138 7.97 4.21 -5.49
N ARG A 139 6.79 3.71 -5.85
CA ARG A 139 6.03 2.68 -5.10
C ARG A 139 5.84 3.05 -3.63
N ILE A 140 5.50 4.30 -3.40
CA ILE A 140 5.28 4.87 -2.06
C ILE A 140 3.78 4.98 -1.79
N SER A 141 3.41 4.97 -0.51
CA SER A 141 2.01 5.05 -0.08
C SER A 141 1.52 6.46 0.23
N ALA A 142 2.44 7.41 0.41
CA ALA A 142 2.14 8.80 0.77
C ALA A 142 3.25 9.73 0.24
N LEU A 143 2.88 10.98 -0.04
CA LEU A 143 3.77 12.08 -0.39
C LEU A 143 3.60 13.17 0.67
N PRO A 144 4.65 13.51 1.44
CA PRO A 144 4.64 14.68 2.31
C PRO A 144 4.50 15.95 1.47
N ILE A 145 3.59 16.84 1.87
CA ILE A 145 3.47 18.18 1.28
C ILE A 145 4.39 19.12 2.03
N VAL A 146 5.25 19.85 1.31
CA VAL A 146 6.24 20.74 1.91
C VAL A 146 6.19 22.17 1.35
N ASP A 147 6.48 23.14 2.22
CA ASP A 147 6.60 24.55 1.85
C ASP A 147 7.92 24.87 1.11
N ALA A 148 8.13 26.14 0.78
CA ALA A 148 9.34 26.62 0.08
C ALA A 148 10.65 26.28 0.80
N ASP A 149 10.63 26.28 2.14
CA ASP A 149 11.77 25.96 3.02
C ASP A 149 11.95 24.44 3.25
N GLY A 150 11.07 23.61 2.67
CA GLY A 150 11.09 22.16 2.80
C GLY A 150 10.49 21.64 4.11
N LYS A 151 9.71 22.46 4.82
CA LYS A 151 8.99 22.03 6.04
C LYS A 151 7.66 21.40 5.66
N LEU A 152 7.29 20.35 6.40
CA LEU A 152 6.00 19.70 6.25
C LEU A 152 4.87 20.66 6.61
N VAL A 153 3.84 20.73 5.76
CA VAL A 153 2.60 21.51 5.97
C VAL A 153 1.37 20.62 6.04
#